data_AF-A0A401QF58-F1
#
_entry.id   AF-A0A401QF58-F1
#
_cell.length_a   1.000
_cell.length_b   1.000
_cell.length_c   1.000
_cell.angle_alpha   90.00
_cell.angle_beta   90.00
_cell.angle_gamma   90.00
#
_symmetry.space_group_name_H-M   'P 1'
#
loop_
_entity.id
_entity.type
_entity.pdbx_description
1 polymer ?
#
loop_
_entity_poly.entity_id
_entity_poly.type
_entity_poly.pdbx_seq_one_letter_code
_entity_poly.pdbx_strand_id
1 'polypeptide(L)'
;KSNFHRSQTFSYKNGIALPVVPKVGIGGEPLHVNQLSVSDVDELANKRPTLTYGQAKQTPPADFIPGHVAFDKKVLKFDGYFKETVHESPQEYYRVRPIVLYYYLEDDSIAIHEPEVDNAGLPQGKLINRQRLPKNDQGDCWHWKDLNVAMDLVAYGKRYRLTCCDKFTCVGSSSANVTSPALSLVKGCLCNIFIGISKAHVCCRQGEISQCSCS
;
A
#
# COMPACT_ATOMS: atom_id res chain seq x y z
N LYS A 1 22.08 -49.79 -56.91
CA LYS A 1 21.53 -50.15 -55.57
C LYS A 1 20.47 -51.23 -55.79
N SER A 2 20.60 -52.42 -55.19
CA SER A 2 19.74 -53.59 -55.46
C SER A 2 18.70 -53.85 -54.36
N ASN A 3 18.87 -53.26 -53.19
CA ASN A 3 17.94 -53.37 -52.05
C ASN A 3 17.29 -52.01 -51.77
N PHE A 4 15.95 -51.99 -51.70
CA PHE A 4 15.14 -50.78 -51.46
C PHE A 4 14.20 -50.91 -50.26
N HIS A 5 14.37 -51.96 -49.46
CA HIS A 5 13.60 -52.18 -48.24
C HIS A 5 13.77 -51.00 -47.26
N ARG A 6 12.66 -50.57 -46.65
CA ARG A 6 12.62 -49.52 -45.63
C ARG A 6 12.70 -50.13 -44.24
N SER A 7 13.46 -49.51 -43.34
CA SER A 7 13.47 -49.85 -41.93
C SER A 7 12.11 -49.57 -41.28
N GLN A 8 11.64 -50.46 -40.43
CA GLN A 8 10.43 -50.26 -39.64
C GLN A 8 10.63 -49.11 -38.63
N THR A 9 9.72 -48.15 -38.62
CA THR A 9 9.78 -46.92 -37.80
C THR A 9 8.82 -46.93 -36.60
N PHE A 10 8.00 -47.97 -36.45
CA PHE A 10 7.11 -48.14 -35.30
C PHE A 10 7.02 -49.60 -34.88
N SER A 11 6.84 -49.86 -33.59
CA SER A 11 6.65 -51.20 -33.01
C SER A 11 5.43 -51.20 -32.10
N TYR A 12 4.75 -52.33 -31.94
CA TYR A 12 3.64 -52.44 -30.99
C TYR A 12 4.12 -53.12 -29.71
N LYS A 13 3.85 -52.51 -28.55
CA LYS A 13 3.99 -53.15 -27.22
C LYS A 13 2.69 -52.97 -26.46
N ASN A 14 2.08 -54.07 -26.02
CA ASN A 14 0.83 -54.08 -25.26
C ASN A 14 -0.30 -53.26 -25.92
N GLY A 15 -0.43 -53.37 -27.25
CA GLY A 15 -1.46 -52.65 -28.01
C GLY A 15 -1.15 -51.17 -28.31
N ILE A 16 -0.06 -50.62 -27.78
CA ILE A 16 0.35 -49.23 -28.01
C ILE A 16 1.45 -49.19 -29.09
N ALA A 17 1.27 -48.34 -30.10
CA ALA A 17 2.29 -48.08 -31.11
C ALA A 17 3.39 -47.17 -30.53
N LEU A 18 4.61 -47.68 -30.45
CA LEU A 18 5.80 -46.96 -30.02
C LEU A 18 6.68 -46.61 -31.24
N PRO A 19 7.06 -45.34 -31.43
CA PRO A 19 7.98 -44.95 -32.48
C PRO A 19 9.38 -45.52 -32.19
N VAL A 20 10.03 -46.06 -33.23
CA VAL A 20 11.41 -46.57 -33.17
C VAL A 20 12.25 -45.76 -34.15
N VAL A 21 13.34 -45.18 -33.66
CA VAL A 21 14.29 -44.45 -34.51
C VAL A 21 15.08 -45.45 -35.34
N PRO A 22 15.01 -45.41 -36.69
CA PRO A 22 15.72 -46.35 -37.53
C PRO A 22 17.24 -46.07 -37.47
N LYS A 23 18.03 -47.13 -37.33
CA LYS A 23 19.51 -47.05 -37.34
C LYS A 23 20.09 -47.13 -38.76
N VAL A 24 19.31 -47.64 -39.70
CA VAL A 24 19.70 -47.87 -41.10
C VAL A 24 18.66 -47.25 -42.03
N GLY A 25 19.12 -46.77 -43.17
CA GLY A 25 18.33 -46.11 -44.19
C GLY A 25 17.81 -47.11 -45.23
N ILE A 26 17.35 -46.58 -46.35
CA ILE A 26 16.80 -47.38 -47.45
C ILE A 26 17.91 -48.28 -48.01
N GLY A 27 17.65 -49.59 -48.02
CA GLY A 27 18.60 -50.59 -48.50
C GLY A 27 19.64 -51.03 -47.47
N GLY A 28 19.47 -50.70 -46.18
CA GLY A 28 20.33 -51.16 -45.09
C GLY A 28 21.62 -50.35 -44.89
N GLU A 29 21.78 -49.25 -45.62
CA GLU A 29 22.91 -48.34 -45.42
C GLU A 29 22.83 -47.70 -44.02
N PRO A 30 23.92 -47.67 -43.24
CA PRO A 30 23.92 -47.01 -41.92
C PRO A 30 23.48 -45.55 -42.06
N LEU A 31 22.48 -45.14 -41.28
CA LEU A 31 22.16 -43.72 -41.20
C LEU A 31 23.28 -43.05 -40.41
N HIS A 32 23.85 -41.98 -40.95
CA HIS A 32 24.75 -41.14 -40.19
C HIS A 32 23.93 -40.39 -39.14
N VAL A 33 23.84 -40.97 -37.95
CA VAL A 33 23.11 -40.35 -36.85
C VAL A 33 24.08 -39.42 -36.14
N ASN A 34 23.90 -38.11 -36.31
CA ASN A 34 24.45 -37.10 -35.40
C ASN A 34 23.65 -37.14 -34.07
N GLN A 35 23.56 -38.31 -33.45
CA GLN A 35 23.02 -38.44 -32.11
C GLN A 35 24.12 -37.97 -31.17
N LEU A 36 24.08 -36.66 -30.88
CA LEU A 36 24.82 -36.07 -29.78
C LEU A 36 24.53 -36.89 -28.52
N SER A 37 25.57 -37.23 -27.77
CA SER A 37 25.39 -37.93 -26.50
C SER A 37 24.56 -37.07 -25.53
N VAL A 38 23.91 -37.67 -24.54
CA VAL A 38 23.10 -36.93 -23.55
C VAL A 38 23.90 -35.78 -22.92
N SER A 39 25.19 -36.00 -22.67
CA SER A 39 26.16 -35.00 -22.22
C SER A 39 26.37 -33.86 -23.22
N ASP A 40 26.49 -34.17 -24.51
CA ASP A 40 26.66 -33.15 -25.56
C ASP A 40 25.40 -32.28 -25.70
N VAL A 41 24.21 -32.84 -25.50
CA VAL A 41 22.94 -32.08 -25.53
C VAL A 41 22.82 -31.14 -24.34
N ASP A 42 23.24 -31.59 -23.15
CA ASP A 42 23.24 -30.78 -21.93
C ASP A 42 24.25 -29.63 -22.01
N GLU A 43 25.46 -29.90 -22.52
CA GLU A 43 26.44 -28.86 -22.80
C GLU A 43 25.94 -27.82 -23.81
N LEU A 44 25.20 -28.24 -24.84
CA LEU A 44 24.65 -27.33 -25.84
C LEU A 44 23.52 -26.47 -25.28
N ALA A 45 22.65 -27.06 -24.44
CA ALA A 45 21.57 -26.36 -23.76
C ALA A 45 22.11 -25.23 -22.85
N ASN A 46 23.23 -25.48 -22.18
CA ASN A 46 23.88 -24.51 -21.31
C ASN A 46 24.65 -23.43 -22.08
N LYS A 47 25.25 -23.75 -23.23
CA LYS A 47 26.03 -22.80 -24.04
C LYS A 47 25.19 -21.74 -24.75
N ARG A 48 23.93 -22.03 -25.13
CA ARG A 48 23.10 -21.08 -25.89
C ARG A 48 21.57 -21.31 -25.72
N PRO A 49 21.00 -21.03 -24.54
CA PRO A 49 19.60 -21.33 -24.23
C PRO A 49 18.58 -20.63 -25.16
N THR A 50 18.98 -19.54 -25.81
CA THR A 50 18.15 -18.78 -26.76
C THR A 50 17.89 -19.50 -28.09
N LEU A 51 18.72 -20.48 -28.50
CA LEU A 51 18.46 -21.28 -29.70
C LEU A 51 17.50 -22.43 -29.43
N THR A 52 17.56 -23.02 -28.22
CA THR A 52 16.74 -24.16 -27.83
C THR A 52 15.33 -23.74 -27.42
N TYR A 53 15.19 -22.62 -26.70
CA TYR A 53 13.91 -22.16 -26.14
C TYR A 53 13.42 -20.82 -26.70
N GLY A 54 14.16 -20.21 -27.64
CA GLY A 54 13.88 -18.86 -28.14
C GLY A 54 14.32 -17.77 -27.16
N GLN A 55 14.24 -16.50 -27.58
CA GLN A 55 14.40 -15.38 -26.63
C GLN A 55 13.25 -15.44 -25.62
N ALA A 56 13.58 -15.30 -24.33
CA ALA A 56 12.58 -15.16 -23.29
C ALA A 56 11.68 -13.96 -23.64
N LYS A 57 10.37 -14.21 -23.75
CA LYS A 57 9.38 -13.17 -23.97
C LYS A 57 9.53 -12.15 -22.85
N GLN A 58 9.92 -10.92 -23.19
CA GLN A 58 10.00 -9.85 -22.19
C GLN A 58 8.63 -9.69 -21.53
N THR A 59 8.63 -9.49 -20.23
CA THR A 59 7.40 -9.26 -19.47
C THR A 59 6.64 -8.10 -20.12
N PRO A 60 5.32 -8.24 -20.36
CA PRO A 60 4.54 -7.14 -20.90
C PRO A 60 4.74 -5.89 -20.02
N PRO A 61 4.84 -4.69 -20.63
CA PRO A 61 4.87 -3.46 -19.84
C PRO A 61 3.62 -3.41 -18.97
N ALA A 62 3.77 -2.95 -17.73
CA ALA A 62 2.63 -2.83 -16.82
C ALA A 62 1.57 -1.90 -17.41
N ASP A 63 0.30 -2.27 -17.23
CA ASP A 63 -0.82 -1.44 -17.68
C ASP A 63 -0.79 -0.08 -16.97
N PHE A 64 -1.07 1.00 -17.71
CA PHE A 64 -1.16 2.33 -17.15
C PHE A 64 -2.41 2.45 -16.27
N ILE A 65 -2.22 2.56 -14.96
CA ILE A 65 -3.31 2.77 -14.00
C ILE A 65 -3.40 4.28 -13.71
N PRO A 66 -4.54 4.93 -14.01
CA PRO A 66 -4.74 6.34 -13.69
C PRO A 66 -4.61 6.60 -12.19
N GLY A 67 -4.14 7.79 -11.81
CA GLY A 67 -3.96 8.16 -10.39
C GLY A 67 -5.23 7.98 -9.54
N HIS A 68 -6.40 8.40 -10.03
CA HIS A 68 -7.66 8.24 -9.32
C HIS A 68 -8.02 6.77 -9.05
N VAL A 69 -7.65 5.84 -9.95
CA VAL A 69 -7.84 4.39 -9.74
C VAL A 69 -6.78 3.85 -8.78
N ALA A 70 -5.53 4.31 -8.90
CA ALA A 70 -4.43 3.87 -8.05
C ALA A 70 -4.59 4.30 -6.57
N PHE A 71 -5.30 5.41 -6.33
CA PHE A 71 -5.56 5.97 -5.00
C PHE A 71 -7.00 5.80 -4.53
N ASP A 72 -7.85 5.08 -5.27
CA ASP A 72 -9.21 4.76 -4.85
C ASP A 72 -9.19 4.09 -3.47
N LYS A 73 -10.10 4.53 -2.59
CA LYS A 73 -10.27 4.07 -1.19
C LYS A 73 -9.06 4.25 -0.26
N LYS A 74 -7.98 4.93 -0.69
CA LYS A 74 -6.87 5.25 0.20
C LYS A 74 -7.15 6.58 0.92
N VAL A 75 -7.28 6.49 2.24
CA VAL A 75 -7.61 7.65 3.10
C VAL A 75 -6.56 7.74 4.20
N LEU A 76 -6.02 8.95 4.40
CA LEU A 76 -5.17 9.23 5.55
C LEU A 76 -6.05 9.69 6.71
N LYS A 77 -5.87 9.06 7.87
CA LYS A 77 -6.57 9.39 9.11
C LYS A 77 -5.60 10.04 10.10
N PHE A 78 -6.01 11.17 10.65
CA PHE A 78 -5.32 11.88 11.70
C PHE A 78 -6.28 12.10 12.87
N ASP A 79 -5.78 11.92 14.09
CA ASP A 79 -6.50 12.26 15.30
C ASP A 79 -5.96 13.60 15.82
N GLY A 80 -6.84 14.41 16.41
CA GLY A 80 -6.49 15.75 16.88
C GLY A 80 -7.51 16.31 17.84
N TYR A 81 -7.41 17.62 18.09
CA TYR A 81 -8.40 18.36 18.87
C TYR A 81 -8.43 19.83 18.44
N PHE A 82 -9.52 20.53 18.78
CA PHE A 82 -9.55 22.00 18.74
C PHE A 82 -9.98 22.56 20.09
N LYS A 83 -9.61 23.82 20.34
CA LYS A 83 -10.01 24.55 21.54
C LYS A 83 -11.19 25.46 21.21
N GLU A 84 -12.25 25.35 21.97
CA GLU A 84 -13.44 26.20 21.90
C GLU A 84 -13.42 27.16 23.09
N THR A 85 -13.48 28.46 22.83
CA THR A 85 -13.53 29.48 23.88
C THR A 85 -14.91 29.54 24.50
N VAL A 86 -15.01 29.48 25.82
CA VAL A 86 -16.28 29.59 26.54
C VAL A 86 -16.33 30.93 27.27
N HIS A 87 -17.37 31.71 27.03
CA HIS A 87 -17.52 33.04 27.62
C HIS A 87 -18.45 33.08 28.84
N GLU A 88 -19.24 32.02 29.05
CA GLU A 88 -20.37 32.01 29.98
C GLU A 88 -20.04 31.42 31.36
N SER A 89 -18.90 30.73 31.52
CA SER A 89 -18.50 30.13 32.80
C SER A 89 -17.28 30.79 33.41
N PRO A 90 -17.34 31.27 34.67
CA PRO A 90 -16.17 31.85 35.36
C PRO A 90 -15.08 30.82 35.70
N GLN A 91 -15.38 29.52 35.59
CA GLN A 91 -14.46 28.42 35.92
C GLN A 91 -13.67 27.88 34.70
N GLU A 92 -14.15 28.07 33.48
CA GLU A 92 -13.57 27.47 32.28
C GLU A 92 -13.46 28.50 31.16
N TYR A 93 -12.24 28.89 30.81
CA TYR A 93 -11.97 29.82 29.69
C TYR A 93 -11.98 29.13 28.32
N TYR A 94 -11.65 27.83 28.25
CA TYR A 94 -11.65 27.05 27.02
C TYR A 94 -11.98 25.58 27.27
N ARG A 95 -12.64 24.95 26.30
CA ARG A 95 -12.93 23.51 26.25
C ARG A 95 -12.19 22.85 25.10
N VAL A 96 -11.70 21.64 25.32
CA VAL A 96 -10.97 20.86 24.30
C VAL A 96 -11.92 19.82 23.73
N ARG A 97 -12.09 19.81 22.40
CA ARG A 97 -12.95 18.86 21.70
C ARG A 97 -12.11 17.97 20.78
N PRO A 98 -12.14 16.64 20.95
CA PRO A 98 -11.40 15.72 20.10
C PRO A 98 -11.99 15.74 18.69
N ILE A 99 -11.14 15.52 17.69
CA ILE A 99 -11.56 15.40 16.29
C ILE A 99 -10.78 14.30 15.59
N VAL A 100 -11.39 13.79 14.52
CA VAL A 100 -10.78 12.89 13.55
C VAL A 100 -10.84 13.58 12.19
N LEU A 101 -9.68 13.73 11.56
CA LEU A 101 -9.52 14.28 10.23
C LEU A 101 -9.26 13.16 9.24
N TYR A 102 -10.03 13.17 8.15
CA TYR A 102 -9.88 12.27 7.02
C TYR A 102 -9.41 13.06 5.79
N TYR A 103 -8.33 12.58 5.17
CA TYR A 103 -7.81 13.11 3.91
C TYR A 103 -7.95 12.05 2.82
N TYR A 104 -8.69 12.36 1.76
CA TYR A 104 -8.92 11.44 0.65
C TYR A 104 -7.88 11.68 -0.44
N LEU A 105 -7.07 10.65 -0.74
CA LEU A 105 -5.98 10.76 -1.74
C LEU A 105 -6.48 10.77 -3.18
N GLU A 106 -7.73 10.35 -3.41
CA GLU A 106 -8.37 10.33 -4.73
C GLU A 106 -8.57 11.74 -5.30
N ASP A 107 -9.03 12.68 -4.47
CA ASP A 107 -9.50 14.01 -4.88
C ASP A 107 -8.92 15.16 -4.03
N ASP A 108 -7.93 14.91 -3.17
CA ASP A 108 -7.34 15.88 -2.24
C ASP A 108 -8.37 16.57 -1.32
N SER A 109 -9.49 15.91 -1.04
CA SER A 109 -10.53 16.45 -0.16
C SER A 109 -10.30 16.10 1.30
N ILE A 110 -10.81 16.96 2.19
CA ILE A 110 -10.71 16.81 3.64
C ILE A 110 -12.11 16.75 4.23
N ALA A 111 -12.30 15.85 5.20
CA ALA A 111 -13.47 15.82 6.07
C ALA A 111 -13.02 15.81 7.54
N ILE A 112 -13.72 16.57 8.39
CA ILE A 112 -13.43 16.62 9.83
C ILE A 112 -14.67 16.19 10.59
N HIS A 113 -14.49 15.22 11.47
CA HIS A 113 -15.54 14.64 12.29
C HIS A 113 -15.16 14.74 13.77
N GLU A 114 -16.14 15.06 14.59
CA GLU A 114 -16.04 14.91 16.04
C GLU A 114 -16.61 13.54 16.41
N PRO A 115 -15.84 12.71 17.15
CA PRO A 115 -16.35 11.44 17.64
C PRO A 115 -17.50 11.65 18.62
N GLU A 116 -18.50 10.78 18.54
CA GLU A 116 -19.64 10.79 19.45
C GLU A 116 -19.19 10.35 20.85
N VAL A 117 -19.60 11.10 21.88
CA VAL A 117 -19.31 10.85 23.29
C VAL A 117 -20.60 10.94 24.07
N ASP A 118 -20.99 9.84 24.71
CA ASP A 118 -22.23 9.81 25.49
C ASP A 118 -22.21 10.84 26.62
N ASN A 119 -23.36 11.46 26.87
CA ASN A 119 -23.57 12.48 27.90
C ASN A 119 -22.76 13.79 27.71
N ALA A 120 -22.24 14.08 26.50
CA ALA A 120 -21.51 15.32 26.25
C ALA A 120 -22.40 16.59 26.24
N GLY A 121 -23.71 16.44 26.03
CA GLY A 121 -24.66 17.57 26.03
C GLY A 121 -24.45 18.60 24.91
N LEU A 122 -23.65 18.26 23.89
CA LEU A 122 -23.31 19.12 22.76
C LEU A 122 -23.62 18.40 21.44
N PRO A 123 -24.00 19.13 20.37
CA PRO A 123 -24.13 18.53 19.05
C PRO A 123 -22.76 18.00 18.59
N GLN A 124 -22.72 16.73 18.23
CA GLN A 124 -21.55 15.98 17.77
C GLN A 124 -21.75 15.47 16.34
N GLY A 125 -20.68 14.97 15.73
CA GLY A 125 -20.71 14.40 14.39
C GLY A 125 -19.86 15.19 13.40
N LYS A 126 -20.39 15.44 12.20
CA LYS A 126 -19.60 16.00 11.10
C LYS A 126 -19.43 17.51 11.22
N LEU A 127 -18.20 17.96 11.48
CA LEU A 127 -17.87 19.39 11.57
C LEU A 127 -17.66 20.00 10.18
N ILE A 128 -16.97 19.27 9.29
CA ILE A 128 -16.67 19.72 7.93
C ILE A 128 -17.04 18.63 6.94
N ASN A 129 -17.86 18.99 5.96
CA ASN A 129 -18.20 18.13 4.83
C ASN A 129 -16.99 17.86 3.93
N ARG A 130 -16.96 16.70 3.25
CA ARG A 130 -15.89 16.31 2.33
C ARG A 130 -15.77 17.38 1.25
N GLN A 131 -14.68 18.14 1.28
CA GLN A 131 -14.40 19.20 0.31
C GLN A 131 -12.91 19.54 0.31
N ARG A 132 -12.44 20.20 -0.74
CA ARG A 132 -11.09 20.77 -0.77
C ARG A 132 -11.05 22.01 0.10
N LEU A 133 -10.17 22.01 1.10
CA LEU A 133 -10.03 23.15 2.01
C LEU A 133 -8.97 24.13 1.47
N PRO A 134 -9.31 25.42 1.33
CA PRO A 134 -8.32 26.44 1.04
C PRO A 134 -7.45 26.69 2.27
N LYS A 135 -6.14 26.84 2.04
CA LYS A 135 -5.13 27.18 3.04
C LYS A 135 -4.97 28.70 3.18
N ASN A 136 -4.98 29.40 2.06
CA ASN A 136 -4.77 30.84 1.95
C ASN A 136 -5.83 31.48 1.03
N ASP A 137 -5.98 32.79 1.11
CA ASP A 137 -6.85 33.59 0.22
C ASP A 137 -6.40 33.57 -1.26
N GLN A 138 -5.19 33.05 -1.52
CA GLN A 138 -4.63 32.89 -2.86
C GLN A 138 -5.18 31.67 -3.63
N GLY A 139 -6.01 30.85 -2.98
CA GLY A 139 -6.63 29.67 -3.61
C GLY A 139 -5.81 28.38 -3.47
N ASP A 140 -4.68 28.41 -2.76
CA ASP A 140 -3.92 27.21 -2.43
C ASP A 140 -4.77 26.26 -1.58
N CYS A 141 -4.82 24.98 -1.95
CA CYS A 141 -5.53 23.95 -1.20
C CYS A 141 -4.58 23.14 -0.34
N TRP A 142 -5.09 22.61 0.78
CA TRP A 142 -4.32 21.69 1.62
C TRP A 142 -3.93 20.41 0.87
N HIS A 143 -2.63 20.11 0.86
CA HIS A 143 -2.10 18.87 0.31
C HIS A 143 -1.63 17.93 1.41
N TRP A 144 -1.62 16.61 1.15
CA TRP A 144 -1.19 15.62 2.14
C TRP A 144 0.23 15.83 2.65
N LYS A 145 1.11 16.44 1.83
CA LYS A 145 2.50 16.78 2.21
C LYS A 145 2.59 17.86 3.29
N ASP A 146 1.57 18.71 3.39
CA ASP A 146 1.51 19.79 4.39
C ASP A 146 0.95 19.30 5.74
N LEU A 147 0.37 18.09 5.77
CA LEU A 147 -0.24 17.51 6.95
C LEU A 147 0.75 16.62 7.67
N ASN A 148 1.23 17.10 8.82
CA ASN A 148 2.08 16.35 9.73
C ASN A 148 1.51 16.32 11.15
N VAL A 149 1.95 15.35 11.94
CA VAL A 149 1.67 15.32 13.38
C VAL A 149 2.25 16.57 14.03
N ALA A 150 1.55 17.13 15.02
CA ALA A 150 1.91 18.38 15.68
C ALA A 150 1.87 19.61 14.75
N MET A 151 1.10 19.56 13.66
CA MET A 151 0.74 20.72 12.86
C MET A 151 -0.63 21.29 13.24
N ASP A 152 -0.80 22.57 12.96
CA ASP A 152 -2.06 23.29 13.10
C ASP A 152 -2.72 23.47 11.73
N LEU A 153 -3.90 22.91 11.55
CA LEU A 153 -4.75 23.16 10.38
C LEU A 153 -5.78 24.22 10.73
N VAL A 154 -5.86 25.27 9.93
CA VAL A 154 -6.86 26.34 10.08
C VAL A 154 -7.91 26.18 9.00
N ALA A 155 -9.17 26.05 9.39
CA ALA A 155 -10.31 26.00 8.49
C ALA A 155 -11.53 26.66 9.14
N TYR A 156 -12.27 27.48 8.40
CA TYR A 156 -13.48 28.18 8.86
C TYR A 156 -13.33 28.90 10.20
N GLY A 157 -12.18 29.56 10.42
CA GLY A 157 -11.91 30.30 11.65
C GLY A 157 -11.62 29.42 12.88
N LYS A 158 -11.56 28.10 12.74
CA LYS A 158 -11.15 27.17 13.80
C LYS A 158 -9.75 26.61 13.53
N ARG A 159 -8.97 26.43 14.60
CA ARG A 159 -7.62 25.84 14.56
C ARG A 159 -7.63 24.44 15.14
N TYR A 160 -7.29 23.46 14.32
CA TYR A 160 -7.24 22.04 14.64
C TYR A 160 -5.79 21.61 14.84
N ARG A 161 -5.47 21.07 16.01
CA ARG A 161 -4.14 20.53 16.34
C ARG A 161 -4.13 19.04 16.06
N LEU A 162 -3.27 18.58 15.15
CA LEU A 162 -3.09 17.15 14.88
C LEU A 162 -2.14 16.55 15.91
N THR A 163 -2.54 15.47 16.57
CA THR A 163 -1.78 14.82 17.65
C THR A 163 -1.25 13.45 17.27
N CYS A 164 -2.02 12.66 16.52
CA CYS A 164 -1.66 11.30 16.13
C CYS A 164 -2.03 11.03 14.67
N CYS A 165 -1.38 10.04 14.06
CA CYS A 165 -1.72 9.55 12.73
C CYS A 165 -1.95 8.03 12.78
N ASP A 166 -2.80 7.53 11.89
CA ASP A 166 -3.05 6.09 11.79
C ASP A 166 -1.81 5.32 11.30
N LYS A 167 -1.76 4.01 11.60
CA LYS A 167 -0.64 3.13 11.21
C LYS A 167 -0.42 3.14 9.69
N PHE A 168 -1.51 3.17 8.92
CA PHE A 168 -1.44 3.27 7.46
C PHE A 168 -0.80 4.59 7.02
N THR A 169 -1.20 5.71 7.62
CA THR A 169 -0.64 7.04 7.35
C THR A 169 0.85 7.14 7.71
N CYS A 170 1.23 6.56 8.85
CA CYS A 170 2.61 6.56 9.34
C CYS A 170 3.57 5.82 8.39
N VAL A 171 3.16 4.64 7.91
CA VAL A 171 3.93 3.87 6.92
C VAL A 171 3.88 4.52 5.53
N GLY A 172 2.71 5.02 5.12
CA GLY A 172 2.53 5.68 3.82
C GLY A 172 3.42 6.91 3.67
N SER A 173 3.49 7.75 4.70
CA SER A 173 4.32 8.98 4.71
C SER A 173 5.82 8.69 4.70
N SER A 174 6.25 7.55 5.26
CA SER A 174 7.68 7.14 5.29
C SER A 174 8.10 6.34 4.05
N SER A 175 7.16 5.66 3.39
CA SER A 175 7.40 4.87 2.17
C SER A 175 7.42 5.69 0.87
N ALA A 176 7.08 6.98 0.94
CA ALA A 176 7.26 7.90 -0.18
C ALA A 176 8.76 8.18 -0.40
N ASN A 177 9.45 7.24 -1.04
CA ASN A 177 10.78 7.40 -1.60
C ASN A 177 10.75 8.47 -2.71
N VAL A 178 10.72 9.74 -2.29
CA VAL A 178 11.42 10.82 -2.95
C VAL A 178 12.66 11.06 -2.11
N THR A 179 13.81 10.76 -2.69
CA THR A 179 15.14 11.09 -2.19
C THR A 179 15.21 12.57 -1.81
N SER A 180 15.11 12.86 -0.51
CA SER A 180 15.41 14.15 0.11
C SER A 180 16.02 13.87 1.48
N PRO A 181 17.27 14.29 1.75
CA PRO A 181 17.92 14.07 3.03
C PRO A 181 17.54 15.20 3.99
N ALA A 182 16.25 15.42 4.27
CA ALA A 182 15.83 16.42 5.26
C ALA A 182 14.38 16.23 5.69
N LEU A 183 14.07 15.18 6.45
CA LEU A 183 12.97 15.20 7.42
C LEU A 183 13.13 14.07 8.44
N SER A 184 14.19 14.19 9.22
CA SER A 184 14.30 13.55 10.52
C SER A 184 13.31 14.20 11.49
N LEU A 185 12.03 13.82 11.44
CA LEU A 185 11.08 14.12 12.52
C LEU A 185 9.92 13.12 12.63
N VAL A 186 10.10 11.90 12.10
CA VAL A 186 9.29 10.72 12.44
C VAL A 186 10.11 9.69 13.24
N LYS A 187 11.17 10.14 13.94
CA LYS A 187 11.91 9.33 14.95
C LYS A 187 11.37 9.52 16.38
N GLY A 188 10.12 9.94 16.49
CA GLY A 188 9.44 10.21 17.76
C GLY A 188 8.03 9.65 17.82
N CYS A 189 7.71 8.60 17.06
CA CYS A 189 6.56 7.77 17.38
C CYS A 189 6.90 7.01 18.67
N LEU A 190 6.83 7.70 19.80
CA LEU A 190 6.82 7.10 21.13
C LEU A 190 5.49 6.36 21.28
N CYS A 191 5.36 5.24 20.58
CA CYS A 191 4.38 4.20 20.88
C CYS A 191 4.63 3.55 22.27
N ASN A 192 5.62 4.03 23.04
CA ASN A 192 6.01 3.54 24.37
C ASN A 192 5.89 4.56 25.52
N ILE A 193 5.13 5.67 25.37
CA ILE A 193 4.75 6.48 26.56
C ILE A 193 3.29 6.29 27.01
N PHE A 194 2.44 5.60 26.26
CA PHE A 194 1.11 5.21 26.75
C PHE A 194 0.68 3.84 26.16
N ILE A 195 1.36 2.76 26.57
CA ILE A 195 0.68 1.47 26.65
C ILE A 195 -0.29 1.60 27.83
N GLY A 196 -1.54 1.99 27.56
CA GLY A 196 -2.52 2.11 28.64
C GLY A 196 -3.77 2.95 28.37
N ILE A 197 -4.10 3.35 27.14
CA ILE A 197 -5.42 3.95 26.85
C ILE A 197 -6.26 2.92 26.10
N SER A 198 -6.65 1.86 26.79
CA SER A 198 -7.84 1.10 26.41
C SER A 198 -9.06 1.99 26.70
N LYS A 199 -9.77 2.43 25.65
CA LYS A 199 -11.12 3.04 25.73
C LYS A 199 -11.33 3.93 26.96
N ALA A 200 -10.70 5.10 27.02
CA ALA A 200 -11.04 6.10 28.02
C ALA A 200 -12.24 6.92 27.55
N HIS A 201 -13.38 6.71 28.21
CA HIS A 201 -14.51 7.63 28.20
C HIS A 201 -14.03 8.98 28.75
N VAL A 202 -14.13 10.05 27.95
CA VAL A 202 -13.75 11.40 28.40
C VAL A 202 -14.86 11.93 29.30
N CYS A 203 -14.67 11.82 30.61
CA CYS A 203 -15.49 12.49 31.61
C CYS A 203 -14.74 13.75 32.08
N CYS A 204 -15.14 14.92 31.57
CA CYS A 204 -14.67 16.20 32.10
C CYS A 204 -15.47 16.55 33.35
N ARG A 205 -14.88 16.32 34.53
CA ARG A 205 -15.17 17.14 35.71
C ARG A 205 -13.88 17.61 36.34
N GLN A 206 -13.73 18.93 36.34
CA GLN A 206 -12.91 19.74 37.25
C GLN A 206 -11.42 19.41 37.30
N GLY A 207 -10.67 20.13 36.44
CA GLY A 207 -9.52 20.91 36.90
C GLY A 207 -8.20 20.21 37.28
N GLU A 208 -8.17 18.89 37.48
CA GLU A 208 -6.92 18.19 37.81
C GLU A 208 -6.86 16.84 37.08
N ILE A 209 -5.78 16.62 36.33
CA ILE A 209 -5.42 15.29 35.79
C ILE A 209 -4.77 14.51 36.93
N SER A 210 -5.57 14.02 37.88
CA SER A 210 -5.10 13.08 38.90
C SER A 210 -5.23 11.64 38.38
N GLN A 211 -4.13 10.89 38.41
CA GLN A 211 -4.09 9.47 38.08
C GLN A 211 -4.92 8.67 39.11
N CYS A 212 -6.08 8.17 38.69
CA CYS A 212 -6.84 7.19 39.47
C CYS A 212 -6.43 5.78 39.05
N SER A 213 -5.76 5.07 39.95
CA SER A 213 -5.46 3.64 39.85
C SER A 213 -6.73 2.82 40.06
N CYS A 214 -7.00 1.83 39.21
CA CYS A 214 -7.88 0.72 39.54
C CYS A 214 -7.12 -0.60 39.35
N SER A 215 -7.16 -1.39 40.42
CA SER A 215 -6.81 -2.80 40.56
C SER A 215 -7.52 -3.72 39.58
#